data_AF-A0A8J5SKJ3-F1
#
_entry.id   AF-A0A8J5SKJ3-F1
#
_cell.length_a   1.000
_cell.length_b   1.000
_cell.length_c   1.000
_cell.angle_alpha   90.00
_cell.angle_beta   90.00
_cell.angle_gamma   90.00
#
_symmetry.space_group_name_H-M   'P 1'
#
loop_
_entity.id
_entity.type
_entity.pdbx_description
1 polymer ?
#
loop_
_entity_poly.entity_id
_entity_poly.type
_entity_poly.pdbx_seq_one_letter_code
_entity_poly.pdbx_strand_id
1 'polypeptide(L)'
;MFLDELTLASLSSEGVVPDETGSIGLWRIVVVKNLPYKDMRRVGKVPKFLAQRLFPSAMYSIWLDSKLRLNADPMLIIEYFLWRKKAEYAISMHYDRTCVWEEVLQNKRLNKYNHTAIDEQFYFYQSDGLLKFNESSKELVLPSYVPEGSFIVRAHTPMSNLFSCLWFNEVNRFTSRDQLSFAYTYLKLRRMNTGKPFHLNMFKDCERRAIVKLFHHRANETADPPPANP
;
A
#
# COMPACT_ATOMS: atom_id res chain seq x y z
N MET A 1 10.95 4.44 -12.11
CA MET A 1 11.21 4.38 -10.66
C MET A 1 11.32 5.81 -10.14
N PHE A 2 10.54 6.17 -9.12
CA PHE A 2 10.66 7.49 -8.47
C PHE A 2 11.67 7.42 -7.33
N LEU A 3 12.59 8.36 -7.31
CA LEU A 3 13.60 8.48 -6.26
C LEU A 3 13.60 9.92 -5.74
N ASP A 4 13.78 10.10 -4.43
CA ASP A 4 14.24 11.38 -3.92
C ASP A 4 15.76 11.53 -4.13
N GLU A 5 16.27 12.75 -3.94
CA GLU A 5 17.69 13.08 -4.15
C GLU A 5 18.62 12.27 -3.24
N LEU A 6 18.21 11.96 -2.00
CA LEU A 6 19.02 11.17 -1.06
C LEU A 6 19.12 9.72 -1.51
N THR A 7 18.01 9.15 -1.98
CA THR A 7 17.97 7.76 -2.47
C THR A 7 18.80 7.63 -3.76
N LEU A 8 18.73 8.60 -4.67
CA LEU A 8 19.56 8.60 -5.88
C LEU A 8 21.06 8.73 -5.54
N ALA A 9 21.42 9.57 -4.58
CA ALA A 9 22.79 9.69 -4.11
C ALA A 9 23.30 8.38 -3.48
N SER A 10 22.47 7.72 -2.66
CA SER A 10 22.79 6.40 -2.08
C SER A 10 23.03 5.35 -3.16
N LEU A 11 22.15 5.25 -4.17
CA LEU A 11 22.32 4.30 -5.28
C LEU A 11 23.59 4.58 -6.07
N SER A 12 23.87 5.86 -6.36
CA SER A 12 25.10 6.27 -7.05
C SER A 12 26.34 5.87 -6.26
N SER A 13 26.32 6.00 -4.93
CA SER A 13 27.44 5.59 -4.06
C SER A 13 27.67 4.07 -4.04
N GLU A 14 26.64 3.28 -4.32
CA GLU A 14 26.71 1.83 -4.48
C GLU A 14 27.06 1.39 -5.92
N GLY A 15 27.42 2.34 -6.80
CA GLY A 15 27.73 2.06 -8.20
C GLY A 15 26.50 1.85 -9.09
N VAL A 16 25.29 2.11 -8.59
CA VAL A 16 24.04 2.02 -9.35
C VAL A 16 23.69 3.41 -9.88
N VAL A 17 24.26 3.74 -11.04
CA VAL A 17 24.09 5.04 -11.70
C VAL A 17 23.14 4.91 -12.90
N PRO A 18 22.26 5.88 -13.16
CA PRO A 18 21.48 5.90 -14.39
C PRO A 18 22.38 5.94 -15.64
N ASP A 19 21.99 5.21 -16.69
CA ASP A 19 22.63 5.27 -18.00
C ASP A 19 22.39 6.63 -18.70
N GLU A 20 22.93 6.79 -19.91
CA GLU A 20 22.78 8.01 -20.72
C GLU A 20 21.31 8.38 -21.03
N THR A 21 20.40 7.40 -20.95
CA THR A 21 18.95 7.60 -21.13
C THR A 21 18.23 7.98 -19.83
N GLY A 22 18.95 8.03 -18.71
CA GLY A 22 18.41 8.27 -17.38
C GLY A 22 17.72 7.04 -16.78
N SER A 23 18.11 5.83 -17.19
CA SER A 23 17.50 4.57 -16.75
C SER A 23 18.45 3.73 -15.90
N ILE A 24 17.91 2.97 -14.94
CA ILE A 24 18.64 1.92 -14.20
C ILE A 24 18.03 0.58 -14.62
N GLY A 25 18.73 -0.14 -15.49
CA GLY A 25 18.17 -1.32 -16.16
C GLY A 25 16.93 -0.93 -16.97
N LEU A 26 15.80 -1.58 -16.73
CA LEU A 26 14.53 -1.29 -17.41
C LEU A 26 13.77 -0.07 -16.81
N TRP A 27 14.29 0.53 -15.73
CA TRP A 27 13.56 1.55 -14.98
C TRP A 27 14.04 2.95 -15.34
N ARG A 28 13.20 3.71 -16.05
CA ARG A 28 13.40 5.16 -16.17
C ARG A 28 13.36 5.82 -14.80
N ILE A 29 14.38 6.60 -14.45
CA ILE A 29 14.46 7.30 -13.17
C ILE A 29 13.74 8.64 -13.26
N VAL A 30 12.90 8.92 -12.26
CA VAL A 30 12.25 10.22 -12.09
C VAL A 30 12.62 10.75 -10.71
N VAL A 31 13.44 11.79 -10.67
CA VAL A 31 13.86 12.43 -9.41
C VAL A 31 12.75 13.37 -8.95
N VAL A 32 12.20 13.10 -7.77
CA VAL A 32 11.15 13.93 -7.18
C VAL A 32 11.81 14.98 -6.29
N LYS A 33 11.67 16.24 -6.69
CA LYS A 33 12.08 17.40 -5.88
C LYS A 33 10.87 17.95 -5.12
N ASN A 34 11.13 18.69 -4.04
CA ASN A 34 10.10 19.37 -3.24
C ASN A 34 9.02 18.41 -2.70
N LEU A 35 9.44 17.46 -1.87
CA LEU A 35 8.54 16.47 -1.31
C LEU A 35 7.43 17.14 -0.47
N PRO A 36 6.16 16.70 -0.61
CA PRO A 36 5.01 17.38 0.00
C PRO A 36 4.91 17.18 1.53
N TYR A 37 5.71 16.28 2.11
CA TYR A 37 5.68 15.96 3.54
C TYR A 37 7.10 15.80 4.08
N LYS A 38 7.28 16.15 5.36
CA LYS A 38 8.51 15.82 6.11
C LYS A 38 8.59 14.32 6.45
N ASP A 39 7.45 13.65 6.67
CA ASP A 39 7.40 12.21 6.92
C ASP A 39 7.51 11.45 5.59
N MET A 40 8.65 10.77 5.39
CA MET A 40 8.92 9.97 4.18
C MET A 40 7.91 8.84 3.97
N ARG A 41 7.28 8.32 5.04
CA ARG A 41 6.20 7.34 4.87
C ARG A 41 5.00 7.95 4.17
N ARG A 42 4.65 9.20 4.48
CA ARG A 42 3.56 9.93 3.82
C ARG A 42 3.92 10.31 2.39
N VAL A 43 5.18 10.71 2.14
CA VAL A 43 5.69 10.93 0.78
C VAL A 43 5.44 9.70 -0.09
N GLY A 44 5.79 8.50 0.40
CA GLY A 44 5.55 7.24 -0.32
C GLY A 44 4.07 6.94 -0.60
N LYS A 45 3.12 7.53 0.14
CA LYS A 45 1.68 7.34 -0.10
C LYS A 45 1.16 8.08 -1.33
N VAL A 46 1.86 9.13 -1.77
CA VAL A 46 1.49 9.89 -2.98
C VAL A 46 1.57 9.01 -4.23
N PRO A 47 2.73 8.43 -4.62
CA PRO A 47 2.77 7.53 -5.77
C PRO A 47 2.02 6.22 -5.51
N LYS A 48 1.87 5.80 -4.24
CA LYS A 48 1.06 4.63 -3.89
C LYS A 48 -0.39 4.79 -4.27
N PHE A 49 -1.04 5.92 -3.95
CA PHE A 49 -2.49 6.08 -4.12
C PHE A 49 -2.90 7.01 -5.26
N LEU A 50 -2.01 7.89 -5.70
CA LEU A 50 -2.32 8.92 -6.71
C LEU A 50 -1.55 8.68 -8.01
N ALA A 51 -1.22 7.43 -8.33
CA ALA A 51 -0.52 7.07 -9.56
C ALA A 51 -1.22 7.62 -10.82
N GLN A 52 -2.55 7.58 -10.86
CA GLN A 52 -3.38 8.15 -11.92
C GLN A 52 -3.21 9.66 -12.11
N ARG A 53 -2.82 10.40 -11.06
CA ARG A 53 -2.56 11.84 -11.14
C ARG A 53 -1.13 12.12 -11.63
N LEU A 54 -0.20 11.23 -11.29
CA LEU A 54 1.19 11.31 -11.72
C LEU A 54 1.35 10.86 -13.18
N PHE A 55 0.52 9.92 -13.64
CA PHE A 55 0.54 9.34 -14.98
C PHE A 55 -0.87 9.32 -15.57
N PRO A 56 -1.38 10.47 -16.07
CA PRO A 56 -2.75 10.57 -16.58
C PRO A 56 -3.01 9.67 -17.79
N SER A 57 -1.98 9.32 -18.55
CA SER A 57 -2.09 8.41 -19.71
C SER A 57 -1.98 6.92 -19.35
N ALA A 58 -1.70 6.58 -18.09
CA ALA A 58 -1.61 5.19 -17.67
C ALA A 58 -3.00 4.56 -17.54
N MET A 59 -3.22 3.42 -18.20
CA MET A 59 -4.45 2.64 -18.06
C MET A 59 -4.40 1.65 -16.89
N TYR A 60 -3.19 1.23 -16.50
CA TYR A 60 -2.95 0.29 -15.41
C TYR A 60 -1.75 0.72 -14.57
N SER A 61 -1.73 0.32 -13.30
CA SER A 61 -0.54 0.45 -12.44
C SER A 61 -0.38 -0.75 -11.51
N ILE A 62 0.88 -1.07 -11.21
CA ILE A 62 1.27 -2.02 -10.17
C ILE A 62 2.09 -1.25 -9.14
N TRP A 63 1.59 -1.18 -7.90
CA TRP A 63 2.36 -0.71 -6.75
C TRP A 63 3.12 -1.87 -6.13
N LEU A 64 4.37 -1.62 -5.79
CA LEU A 64 5.25 -2.56 -5.11
C LEU A 64 6.03 -1.80 -4.04
N ASP A 65 5.96 -2.25 -2.78
CA ASP A 65 6.82 -1.71 -1.73
C ASP A 65 8.31 -1.97 -2.06
N SER A 66 9.19 -1.06 -1.65
CA SER A 66 10.63 -1.12 -1.95
C SER A 66 11.35 -2.39 -1.44
N LYS A 67 10.78 -3.07 -0.45
CA LYS A 67 11.27 -4.36 0.07
C LYS A 67 10.95 -5.55 -0.84
N LEU A 68 10.18 -5.36 -1.91
CA LEU A 68 9.74 -6.44 -2.79
C LEU A 68 10.36 -6.29 -4.19
N ARG A 69 10.57 -7.43 -4.85
CA ARG A 69 10.88 -7.48 -6.29
C ARG A 69 9.89 -8.37 -7.00
N LEU A 70 9.44 -7.93 -8.17
CA LEU A 70 8.55 -8.71 -9.03
C LEU A 70 9.33 -9.88 -9.66
N ASN A 71 8.75 -11.08 -9.68
CA ASN A 71 9.31 -12.25 -10.37
C ASN A 71 8.37 -12.83 -11.44
N ALA A 72 7.31 -12.09 -11.80
CA ALA A 72 6.32 -12.47 -12.79
C ALA A 72 6.09 -11.33 -13.79
N ASP A 73 5.63 -11.69 -14.99
CA ASP A 73 5.32 -10.73 -16.05
C ASP A 73 4.19 -9.77 -15.61
N PRO A 74 4.41 -8.44 -15.66
CA PRO A 74 3.38 -7.44 -15.34
C PRO A 74 2.06 -7.61 -16.10
N MET A 75 2.10 -8.03 -17.37
CA MET A 75 0.90 -8.25 -18.18
C MET A 75 0.11 -9.47 -17.68
N LEU A 76 0.79 -10.55 -17.31
CA LEU A 76 0.15 -11.73 -16.72
C LEU A 76 -0.44 -11.41 -15.34
N ILE A 77 0.20 -10.54 -14.57
CA ILE A 77 -0.34 -10.05 -13.29
C ILE A 77 -1.64 -9.27 -13.50
N ILE A 78 -1.67 -8.33 -14.45
CA ILE A 78 -2.88 -7.56 -14.77
C ILE A 78 -3.99 -8.51 -15.21
N GLU A 79 -3.68 -9.43 -16.11
CA GLU A 79 -4.63 -10.41 -16.62
C GLU A 79 -5.22 -11.28 -15.49
N TYR A 80 -4.37 -11.86 -14.65
CA TYR A 80 -4.78 -12.76 -13.58
C TYR A 80 -5.58 -12.06 -12.48
N PHE A 81 -5.11 -10.90 -11.99
CA PHE A 81 -5.72 -10.24 -10.82
C PHE A 81 -6.89 -9.33 -11.17
N LEU A 82 -6.94 -8.79 -12.39
CA LEU A 82 -7.99 -7.87 -12.82
C LEU A 82 -8.91 -8.52 -13.84
N TRP A 83 -8.40 -8.90 -15.02
CA TRP A 83 -9.26 -9.32 -16.14
C TRP A 83 -10.03 -10.61 -15.85
N ARG A 84 -9.36 -11.68 -15.39
CA ARG A 84 -10.03 -12.95 -15.01
C ARG A 84 -11.04 -12.76 -13.88
N LYS A 85 -10.80 -11.80 -13.00
CA LYS A 85 -11.62 -11.53 -11.81
C LYS A 85 -12.70 -10.48 -12.08
N LYS A 86 -12.74 -9.89 -13.29
CA LYS A 86 -13.61 -8.76 -13.65
C LYS A 86 -13.51 -7.64 -12.60
N ALA A 87 -12.29 -7.37 -12.15
CA ALA A 87 -11.98 -6.41 -11.10
C ALA A 87 -11.20 -5.23 -11.69
N GLU A 88 -11.31 -4.08 -11.04
CA GLU A 88 -10.59 -2.85 -11.39
C GLU A 88 -9.47 -2.53 -10.39
N TYR A 89 -9.46 -3.23 -9.25
CA TYR A 89 -8.51 -3.05 -8.17
C TYR A 89 -8.23 -4.41 -7.54
N ALA A 90 -6.97 -4.71 -7.26
CA ALA A 90 -6.58 -5.93 -6.56
C ALA A 90 -5.57 -5.65 -5.46
N ILE A 91 -5.77 -6.27 -4.30
CA ILE A 91 -4.91 -6.13 -3.13
C ILE A 91 -4.94 -7.42 -2.30
N SER A 92 -3.82 -7.81 -1.73
CA SER A 92 -3.76 -8.99 -0.86
C SER A 92 -4.40 -8.72 0.51
N MET A 93 -4.99 -9.76 1.08
CA MET A 93 -5.29 -9.82 2.50
C MET A 93 -4.01 -9.85 3.31
N HIS A 94 -4.05 -9.30 4.53
CA HIS A 94 -2.99 -9.55 5.49
C HIS A 94 -2.94 -11.04 5.87
N TYR A 95 -1.73 -11.57 6.04
CA TYR A 95 -1.45 -13.00 6.18
C TYR A 95 -1.87 -13.63 7.53
N ASP A 96 -2.46 -12.84 8.42
CA ASP A 96 -2.65 -13.20 9.83
C ASP A 96 -3.90 -12.48 10.36
N ARG A 97 -3.84 -11.15 10.48
CA ARG A 97 -4.95 -10.34 10.98
C ARG A 97 -6.01 -10.05 9.92
N THR A 98 -7.27 -10.09 10.32
CA THR A 98 -8.42 -9.79 9.46
C THR A 98 -9.27 -8.63 9.96
N CYS A 99 -9.14 -8.26 11.24
CA CYS A 99 -9.96 -7.26 11.89
C CYS A 99 -9.18 -5.96 12.20
N VAL A 100 -9.77 -4.80 11.93
CA VAL A 100 -9.16 -3.50 12.25
C VAL A 100 -8.91 -3.33 13.75
N TRP A 101 -9.74 -3.92 14.61
CA TRP A 101 -9.57 -3.89 16.07
C TRP A 101 -8.23 -4.53 16.48
N GLU A 102 -7.91 -5.68 15.91
CA GLU A 102 -6.65 -6.39 16.17
C GLU A 102 -5.46 -5.60 15.60
N GLU A 103 -5.62 -5.04 14.40
CA GLU A 103 -4.60 -4.23 13.76
C GLU A 103 -4.29 -2.95 14.57
N VAL A 104 -5.29 -2.29 15.15
CA VAL A 104 -5.11 -1.14 16.05
C VAL A 104 -4.23 -1.53 17.25
N LEU A 105 -4.59 -2.62 17.95
CA LEU A 105 -3.83 -3.11 19.09
C LEU A 105 -2.39 -3.47 18.69
N GLN A 106 -2.22 -4.11 17.53
CA GLN A 106 -0.91 -4.50 17.04
C GLN A 106 -0.03 -3.29 16.66
N ASN A 107 -0.62 -2.24 16.06
CA ASN A 107 0.12 -1.01 15.75
C ASN A 107 0.62 -0.31 17.02
N LYS A 108 -0.19 -0.29 18.08
CA LYS A 108 0.21 0.24 19.39
C LYS A 108 1.28 -0.62 20.04
N ARG A 109 1.08 -1.94 20.12
CA ARG A 109 2.04 -2.89 20.70
C ARG A 109 3.42 -2.79 20.06
N LEU A 110 3.46 -2.62 18.74
CA LEU A 110 4.70 -2.49 17.97
C LEU A 110 5.20 -1.04 17.85
N ASN A 111 4.59 -0.08 18.55
CA ASN A 111 4.91 1.35 18.51
C ASN A 111 5.08 1.90 17.08
N LYS A 112 4.19 1.51 16.16
CA LYS A 112 4.28 1.89 14.74
C LYS A 112 3.87 3.34 14.48
N TYR A 113 3.07 3.93 15.36
CA TYR A 113 2.63 5.32 15.29
C TYR A 113 2.24 5.80 16.71
N ASN A 114 2.04 7.11 16.87
CA ASN A 114 1.53 7.68 18.12
C ASN A 114 0.18 7.05 18.50
N HIS A 115 0.06 6.59 19.75
CA HIS A 115 -1.10 5.83 20.23
C HIS A 115 -2.38 6.68 20.26
N THR A 116 -2.28 7.93 20.71
CA THR A 116 -3.41 8.88 20.73
C THR A 116 -3.94 9.14 19.33
N ALA A 117 -3.07 9.34 18.34
CA ALA A 117 -3.49 9.54 16.96
C ALA A 117 -4.16 8.28 16.35
N ILE A 118 -3.70 7.08 16.74
CA ILE A 118 -4.38 5.83 16.37
C ILE A 118 -5.78 5.76 16.98
N ASP A 119 -5.90 6.13 18.27
CA ASP A 119 -7.18 6.15 18.97
C ASP A 119 -8.16 7.13 18.34
N GLU A 120 -7.75 8.37 18.09
CA GLU A 120 -8.58 9.38 17.42
C GLU A 120 -9.08 8.91 16.04
N GLN A 121 -8.19 8.33 15.23
CA GLN A 121 -8.56 7.75 13.94
C GLN A 121 -9.61 6.66 14.09
N PHE A 122 -9.38 5.74 15.04
CA PHE A 122 -10.22 4.57 15.22
C PHE A 122 -11.59 4.93 15.80
N TYR A 123 -11.64 5.80 16.80
CA TYR A 123 -12.89 6.32 17.35
C TYR A 123 -13.71 7.04 16.28
N PHE A 124 -13.07 7.85 15.42
CA PHE A 124 -13.75 8.48 14.29
C PHE A 124 -14.34 7.44 13.33
N TYR A 125 -13.60 6.38 13.00
CA TYR A 125 -14.14 5.32 12.13
C TYR A 125 -15.30 4.58 12.77
N GLN A 126 -15.22 4.27 14.06
CA GLN A 126 -16.32 3.62 14.78
C GLN A 126 -17.58 4.49 14.79
N SER A 127 -17.44 5.78 15.11
CA SER A 127 -18.58 6.72 15.15
C SER A 127 -19.21 6.95 13.77
N ASP A 128 -18.42 6.86 12.70
CA ASP A 128 -18.87 6.97 11.31
C ASP A 128 -19.19 5.61 10.65
N GLY A 129 -19.47 4.59 11.46
CA GLY A 129 -20.05 3.33 11.01
C GLY A 129 -19.07 2.26 10.50
N LEU A 130 -17.82 2.25 10.97
CA LEU A 130 -16.94 1.08 10.82
C LEU A 130 -17.48 -0.06 11.69
N LEU A 131 -17.84 -1.16 11.04
CA LEU A 131 -18.29 -2.38 11.71
C LEU A 131 -17.11 -3.29 12.03
N LYS A 132 -17.24 -4.09 13.10
CA LYS A 132 -16.26 -5.13 13.42
C LYS A 132 -16.35 -6.25 12.37
N PHE A 133 -15.20 -6.77 11.95
CA PHE A 133 -15.14 -7.88 11.02
C PHE A 133 -15.79 -9.13 11.64
N ASN A 134 -16.64 -9.82 10.88
CA ASN A 134 -17.30 -11.05 11.28
C ASN A 134 -17.31 -12.03 10.11
N GLU A 135 -16.48 -13.07 10.21
CA GLU A 135 -16.32 -14.09 9.17
C GLU A 135 -17.59 -14.90 8.92
N SER A 136 -18.42 -15.10 9.95
CA SER A 136 -19.68 -15.85 9.87
C SER A 136 -20.84 -15.03 9.31
N SER A 137 -20.62 -13.75 8.93
CA SER A 137 -21.66 -12.89 8.39
C SER A 137 -22.11 -13.36 7.00
N LYS A 138 -23.41 -13.54 6.81
CA LYS A 138 -24.00 -13.85 5.49
C LYS A 138 -23.86 -12.70 4.49
N GLU A 139 -23.60 -11.49 4.97
CA GLU A 139 -23.47 -10.27 4.15
C GLU A 139 -22.00 -9.84 3.99
N LEU A 140 -21.05 -10.77 4.12
CA LEU A 140 -19.63 -10.47 4.07
C LEU A 140 -19.24 -9.79 2.74
N VAL A 141 -18.83 -8.52 2.84
CA VAL A 141 -18.51 -7.69 1.67
C VAL A 141 -17.04 -7.74 1.24
N LEU A 142 -16.17 -8.20 2.14
CA LEU A 142 -14.74 -8.41 1.94
C LEU A 142 -14.29 -9.63 2.74
N PRO A 143 -13.32 -10.42 2.25
CA PRO A 143 -12.80 -11.56 2.99
C PRO A 143 -11.92 -11.15 4.19
N SER A 144 -11.48 -9.89 4.27
CA SER A 144 -10.72 -9.34 5.39
C SER A 144 -10.88 -7.81 5.42
N TYR A 145 -10.80 -7.19 6.60
CA TYR A 145 -10.75 -5.74 6.75
C TYR A 145 -9.32 -5.20 6.86
N VAL A 146 -8.31 -6.06 6.87
CA VAL A 146 -6.90 -5.68 6.96
C VAL A 146 -6.17 -6.13 5.68
N PRO A 147 -5.73 -5.20 4.82
CA PRO A 147 -4.96 -5.54 3.64
C PRO A 147 -3.47 -5.73 3.98
N GLU A 148 -2.78 -6.51 3.15
CA GLU A 148 -1.35 -6.41 2.95
C GLU A 148 -1.10 -5.45 1.79
N GLY A 149 -0.81 -4.19 2.13
CA GLY A 149 -0.72 -3.10 1.17
C GLY A 149 0.58 -3.03 0.39
N SER A 150 1.50 -3.98 0.55
CA SER A 150 2.81 -3.95 -0.14
C SER A 150 2.75 -4.26 -1.64
N PHE A 151 1.61 -4.75 -2.13
CA PHE A 151 1.38 -5.00 -3.55
C PHE A 151 -0.06 -4.64 -3.94
N ILE A 152 -0.24 -3.83 -4.98
CA ILE A 152 -1.55 -3.40 -5.46
C ILE A 152 -1.55 -3.39 -6.98
N VAL A 153 -2.57 -3.96 -7.62
CA VAL A 153 -2.78 -3.91 -9.08
C VAL A 153 -4.04 -3.09 -9.37
N ARG A 154 -3.99 -2.18 -10.34
CA ARG A 154 -5.11 -1.29 -10.66
C ARG A 154 -5.32 -1.14 -12.15
N ALA A 155 -6.58 -1.14 -12.54
CA ALA A 155 -7.04 -0.44 -13.73
C ALA A 155 -7.43 0.98 -13.33
N HIS A 156 -7.09 1.97 -14.15
CA HIS A 156 -7.37 3.39 -13.91
C HIS A 156 -8.77 3.79 -14.40
N THR A 157 -9.78 3.13 -13.85
CA THR A 157 -11.21 3.43 -14.02
C THR A 157 -11.65 4.56 -13.10
N PRO A 158 -12.82 5.20 -13.33
CA PRO A 158 -13.36 6.22 -12.42
C PRO A 158 -13.52 5.73 -10.97
N MET A 159 -13.99 4.49 -10.76
CA MET A 159 -14.25 3.94 -9.42
C MET A 159 -12.95 3.59 -8.67
N SER A 160 -12.00 2.91 -9.31
CA SER A 160 -10.64 2.67 -8.79
C SER A 160 -9.91 3.96 -8.43
N ASN A 161 -9.97 4.98 -9.30
CA ASN A 161 -9.35 6.27 -9.05
C ASN A 161 -10.02 7.03 -7.90
N LEU A 162 -11.35 6.98 -7.80
CA LEU A 162 -12.10 7.55 -6.68
C LEU A 162 -11.71 6.89 -5.36
N PHE A 163 -11.73 5.56 -5.30
CA PHE A 163 -11.33 4.81 -4.11
C PHE A 163 -9.90 5.15 -3.69
N SER A 164 -8.96 5.21 -4.63
CA SER A 164 -7.57 5.54 -4.31
C SER A 164 -7.42 6.95 -3.74
N CYS A 165 -8.18 7.93 -4.26
CA CYS A 165 -8.20 9.29 -3.71
C CYS A 165 -8.79 9.34 -2.30
N LEU A 166 -9.91 8.64 -2.07
CA LEU A 166 -10.54 8.58 -0.76
C LEU A 166 -9.61 7.93 0.27
N TRP A 167 -8.94 6.84 -0.11
CA TRP A 167 -8.01 6.14 0.78
C TRP A 167 -6.79 7.01 1.09
N PHE A 168 -6.26 7.74 0.09
CA PHE A 168 -5.22 8.74 0.31
C PHE A 168 -5.66 9.83 1.30
N ASN A 169 -6.89 10.35 1.17
CA ASN A 169 -7.42 11.38 2.05
C ASN A 169 -7.43 10.91 3.52
N GLU A 170 -7.84 9.67 3.77
CA GLU A 170 -7.83 9.09 5.10
C GLU A 170 -6.42 8.96 5.69
N VAL A 171 -5.48 8.46 4.89
CA VAL A 171 -4.07 8.33 5.27
C VAL A 171 -3.41 9.70 5.49
N ASN A 172 -3.79 10.71 4.71
CA ASN A 172 -3.32 12.07 4.86
C ASN A 172 -3.92 12.76 6.11
N ARG A 173 -5.20 12.52 6.38
CA ARG A 173 -5.91 13.13 7.51
C ARG A 173 -5.47 12.56 8.85
N PHE A 174 -5.34 11.24 8.95
CA PHE A 174 -5.06 10.55 10.20
C PHE A 174 -3.62 10.06 10.25
N THR A 175 -3.40 8.74 10.28
CA THR A 175 -2.08 8.14 10.39
C THR A 175 -1.58 7.61 9.05
N SER A 176 -0.26 7.48 8.89
CA SER A 176 0.34 6.88 7.69
C SER A 176 0.13 5.35 7.58
N ARG A 177 -0.63 4.75 8.52
CA ARG A 177 -0.94 3.32 8.61
C ARG A 177 -2.20 3.01 7.77
N ASP A 178 -1.97 2.79 6.48
CA ASP A 178 -3.01 2.52 5.48
C ASP A 178 -3.87 1.28 5.77
N GLN A 179 -3.35 0.30 6.51
CA GLN A 179 -4.10 -0.86 6.98
C GLN A 179 -5.30 -0.49 7.87
N LEU A 180 -5.20 0.61 8.63
CA LEU A 180 -6.26 1.07 9.54
C LEU A 180 -7.42 1.75 8.78
N SER A 181 -7.12 2.41 7.67
CA SER A 181 -8.10 3.19 6.91
C SER A 181 -8.76 2.43 5.77
N PHE A 182 -8.20 1.30 5.32
CA PHE A 182 -8.67 0.58 4.14
C PHE A 182 -10.14 0.15 4.22
N ALA A 183 -10.50 -0.64 5.24
CA ALA A 183 -11.86 -1.16 5.35
C ALA A 183 -12.87 -0.05 5.58
N TYR A 184 -12.56 0.93 6.43
CA TYR A 184 -13.41 2.10 6.61
C TYR A 184 -13.68 2.81 5.28
N THR A 185 -12.64 3.08 4.50
CA THR A 185 -12.76 3.76 3.20
C THR A 185 -13.64 2.96 2.23
N TYR A 186 -13.40 1.65 2.14
CA TYR A 186 -14.16 0.76 1.24
C TYR A 186 -15.64 0.67 1.64
N LEU A 187 -15.92 0.45 2.92
CA LEU A 187 -17.27 0.36 3.44
C LEU A 187 -18.02 1.67 3.27
N LYS A 188 -17.38 2.81 3.54
CA LYS A 188 -17.96 4.13 3.34
C LYS A 188 -18.27 4.40 1.86
N LEU A 189 -17.34 4.09 0.95
CA LEU A 189 -17.58 4.21 -0.49
C LEU A 189 -18.80 3.38 -0.91
N ARG A 190 -18.87 2.11 -0.47
CA ARG A 190 -19.99 1.23 -0.80
C ARG A 190 -21.33 1.73 -0.27
N ARG A 191 -21.37 2.26 0.96
CA ARG A 191 -22.59 2.83 1.55
C ARG A 191 -23.05 4.10 0.85
N MET A 192 -22.12 4.97 0.47
CA MET A 192 -22.41 6.29 -0.11
C MET A 192 -22.60 6.28 -1.64
N ASN A 193 -22.27 5.18 -2.31
CA ASN A 193 -22.25 5.08 -3.77
C ASN A 193 -22.96 3.81 -4.28
N THR A 194 -24.21 3.60 -3.85
CA THR A 194 -24.99 2.38 -4.11
C THR A 194 -25.26 2.09 -5.60
N GLY A 195 -25.30 3.13 -6.44
CA GLY A 195 -25.59 3.00 -7.87
C GLY A 195 -24.39 2.62 -8.74
N LYS A 196 -23.16 2.63 -8.22
CA LYS A 196 -21.93 2.34 -8.98
C LYS A 196 -21.01 1.45 -8.15
N PRO A 197 -21.08 0.11 -8.34
CA PRO A 197 -20.24 -0.81 -7.57
C PRO A 197 -18.76 -0.60 -7.88
N PHE A 198 -17.92 -0.77 -6.86
CA PHE A 198 -16.48 -0.83 -6.98
C PHE A 198 -16.03 -2.30 -6.98
N HIS A 199 -15.41 -2.76 -8.07
CA HIS A 199 -15.05 -4.16 -8.24
C HIS A 199 -13.64 -4.44 -7.72
N LEU A 200 -13.54 -4.73 -6.43
CA LEU A 200 -12.29 -5.05 -5.74
C LEU A 200 -12.06 -6.57 -5.66
N ASN A 201 -10.90 -7.03 -6.12
CA ASN A 201 -10.39 -8.38 -5.91
C ASN A 201 -9.44 -8.40 -4.70
N MET A 202 -9.93 -8.90 -3.56
CA MET A 202 -9.10 -9.08 -2.36
C MET A 202 -8.65 -10.54 -2.26
N PHE A 203 -7.37 -10.78 -2.55
CA PHE A 203 -6.83 -12.13 -2.80
C PHE A 203 -5.93 -12.61 -1.65
N LYS A 204 -5.57 -13.91 -1.63
CA LYS A 204 -4.79 -14.49 -0.51
C LYS A 204 -3.33 -14.05 -0.56
N ASP A 205 -2.71 -13.84 0.61
CA ASP A 205 -1.29 -13.44 0.69
C ASP A 205 -0.34 -14.43 0.01
N CYS A 206 -0.69 -15.73 -0.04
CA CYS A 206 0.10 -16.73 -0.75
C CYS A 206 0.22 -16.44 -2.26
N GLU A 207 -0.82 -15.90 -2.89
CA GLU A 207 -0.77 -15.49 -4.31
C GLU A 207 0.17 -14.31 -4.51
N ARG A 208 0.20 -13.35 -3.57
CA ARG A 208 1.21 -12.27 -3.57
C ARG A 208 2.61 -12.85 -3.45
N ARG A 209 2.85 -13.77 -2.50
CA ARG A 209 4.18 -14.38 -2.28
C ARG A 209 4.66 -15.21 -3.48
N ALA A 210 3.76 -15.72 -4.31
CA ALA A 210 4.13 -16.42 -5.54
C ALA A 210 4.76 -15.49 -6.59
N ILE A 211 4.31 -14.23 -6.65
CA ILE A 211 4.67 -13.26 -7.70
C ILE A 211 5.64 -12.15 -7.24
N VAL A 212 6.00 -12.13 -5.95
CA VAL A 212 7.00 -11.19 -5.40
C VAL A 212 7.99 -11.89 -4.49
N LYS A 213 9.25 -11.49 -4.59
CA LYS A 213 10.32 -11.88 -3.67
C LYS A 213 10.54 -10.78 -2.63
N LEU A 214 10.48 -11.15 -1.35
CA LEU A 214 10.80 -10.26 -0.23
C LEU A 214 12.32 -10.17 -0.03
N PHE A 215 12.82 -8.96 0.15
CA PHE A 215 14.18 -8.66 0.54
C PHE A 215 14.18 -8.01 1.93
N HIS A 216 15.10 -8.44 2.77
CA HIS A 216 15.31 -7.88 4.08
C HIS A 216 16.19 -6.62 4.00
N HIS A 217 16.05 -5.74 4.98
CA HIS A 217 16.98 -4.63 5.13
C HIS A 217 18.41 -5.18 5.23
N ARG A 218 19.34 -4.57 4.50
CA ARG A 218 20.76 -4.84 4.68
C ARG A 218 21.11 -4.43 6.12
N ALA A 219 21.67 -5.35 6.89
CA ALA A 219 22.30 -4.96 8.14
C ALA A 219 23.49 -4.07 7.78
N ASN A 220 23.59 -2.89 8.38
CA ASN A 220 24.85 -2.17 8.34
C ASN A 220 25.86 -3.03 9.10
N GLU A 221 26.97 -3.40 8.47
CA GLU A 221 28.10 -4.09 9.14
C GLU A 221 28.78 -3.19 10.21
N THR A 222 28.26 -2.00 10.47
CA THR A 222 28.74 -1.04 11.49
C THR A 222 27.88 -0.97 12.75
N ALA A 223 26.96 -1.91 12.97
CA ALA A 223 26.36 -2.05 14.30
C ALA A 223 27.39 -2.69 15.25
N ASP A 224 27.87 -1.92 16.23
CA ASP A 224 28.72 -2.40 17.32
C ASP A 224 28.24 -3.75 17.86
N PRO A 225 29.16 -4.67 18.25
CA PRO A 225 28.77 -5.95 18.81
C PRO A 225 27.85 -5.73 20.03
N PRO A 226 26.83 -6.58 20.21
CA PRO A 226 25.94 -6.47 21.36
C PRO A 226 26.77 -6.51 22.65
N PRO A 227 26.43 -5.70 23.67
CA PRO A 227 27.17 -5.72 24.92
C PRO A 227 27.14 -7.14 25.48
N ALA A 228 28.33 -7.66 25.80
CA ALA A 228 28.46 -8.92 26.51
C ALA A 228 27.70 -8.80 27.83
N ASN A 229 26.70 -9.67 28.04
CA ASN A 229 26.01 -9.73 29.31
C ASN A 229 26.97 -10.26 30.39
N PRO A 230 26.85 -9.77 31.64
CA PRO A 230 27.60 -10.27 32.79
C PRO A 230 27.23 -11.71 33.16
#